data_AF-A0A662RHC0-F1
#
_entry.id   AF-A0A662RHC0-F1
#
_cell.length_a   1.000
_cell.length_b   1.000
_cell.length_c   1.000
_cell.angle_alpha   90.00
_cell.angle_beta   90.00
_cell.angle_gamma   90.00
#
_symmetry.space_group_name_H-M   'P 1'
#
loop_
_entity.id
_entity.type
_entity.pdbx_description
1 polymer ?
#
loop_
_entity_poly.entity_id
_entity_poly.type
_entity_poly.pdbx_seq_one_letter_code
_entity_poly.pdbx_strand_id
1 'polypeptide(L)'
;MVSIEDIPAEVRWEIAAKAASVTSVAYDMVFREVLGDKYDEIERPIYVEAGKEMKSLATALGLPTDNAMDLGDAQSVLTTILYGPEFEFGNVEGIEDRAVGKVTGCAVLNRTNEMGLDPKVVCLSAG
;
A
#
# COMPACT_ATOMS: atom_id res chain seq x y z
N MET A 1 -1.72 -30.66 -17.19
CA MET A 1 -0.81 -29.52 -16.99
C MET A 1 -1.69 -28.32 -16.79
N VAL A 2 -1.56 -27.60 -15.67
CA VAL A 2 -2.38 -26.42 -15.37
C VAL A 2 -1.68 -25.20 -15.94
N SER A 3 -2.40 -24.34 -16.66
CA SER A 3 -1.92 -23.08 -17.22
C SER A 3 -2.43 -21.89 -16.40
N ILE A 4 -1.78 -20.73 -16.49
CA ILE A 4 -2.25 -19.53 -15.78
C ILE A 4 -3.65 -19.11 -16.27
N GLU A 5 -3.95 -19.36 -17.55
CA GLU A 5 -5.25 -19.13 -18.19
C GLU A 5 -6.40 -19.86 -17.51
N ASP A 6 -6.12 -20.97 -16.82
CA ASP A 6 -7.12 -21.77 -16.10
C ASP A 6 -7.60 -21.10 -14.79
N ILE A 7 -6.86 -20.10 -14.30
CA ILE A 7 -7.20 -19.36 -13.07
C ILE A 7 -7.92 -18.06 -13.46
N PRO A 8 -9.09 -17.72 -12.90
CA PRO A 8 -9.75 -16.45 -13.20
C PRO A 8 -8.87 -15.23 -12.89
N ALA A 9 -8.94 -14.18 -13.72
CA ALA A 9 -8.10 -12.98 -13.55
C ALA A 9 -8.24 -12.35 -12.16
N GLU A 10 -9.44 -12.32 -11.61
CA GLU A 10 -9.72 -11.83 -10.26
C GLU A 10 -8.98 -12.64 -9.18
N VAL A 11 -9.00 -13.97 -9.28
CA VAL A 11 -8.25 -14.84 -8.36
C VAL A 11 -6.74 -14.62 -8.48
N ARG A 12 -6.22 -14.39 -9.69
CA ARG A 12 -4.80 -14.03 -9.88
C ARG A 12 -4.46 -12.72 -9.18
N TRP A 13 -5.34 -11.73 -9.29
CA TRP A 13 -5.17 -10.43 -8.63
C TRP A 13 -5.22 -10.55 -7.11
N GLU A 14 -6.17 -11.29 -6.55
CA GLU A 14 -6.24 -11.56 -5.10
C GLU A 14 -4.95 -12.19 -4.58
N ILE A 15 -4.40 -13.18 -5.30
CA ILE A 15 -3.12 -13.83 -4.95
C ILE A 15 -1.98 -12.80 -5.00
N ALA A 16 -1.91 -11.98 -6.06
CA ALA A 16 -0.87 -10.97 -6.21
C ALA A 16 -0.95 -9.89 -5.11
N ALA A 17 -2.14 -9.40 -4.80
CA ALA A 17 -2.42 -8.42 -3.76
C ALA A 17 -2.04 -8.93 -2.36
N LYS A 18 -2.40 -10.19 -2.07
CA LYS A 18 -2.00 -10.85 -0.82
C LYS A 18 -0.48 -11.02 -0.74
N ALA A 19 0.15 -11.44 -1.83
CA ALA A 19 1.62 -11.56 -1.88
C ALA A 19 2.31 -10.21 -1.66
N ALA A 20 1.80 -9.13 -2.26
CA ALA A 20 2.34 -7.78 -2.09
C ALA A 20 2.28 -7.33 -0.63
N SER A 21 1.12 -7.46 0.02
CA SER A 21 0.97 -7.07 1.44
C SER A 21 1.78 -7.94 2.40
N VAL A 22 1.86 -9.25 2.18
CA VAL A 22 2.71 -10.16 2.99
C VAL A 22 4.19 -9.81 2.83
N THR A 23 4.62 -9.47 1.62
CA THR A 23 6.02 -9.12 1.35
C THR A 23 6.42 -7.89 2.15
N SER A 24 5.60 -6.84 2.17
CA SER A 24 5.87 -5.64 2.99
C SER A 24 6.06 -5.98 4.47
N VAL A 25 5.19 -6.82 5.04
CA VAL A 25 5.29 -7.27 6.44
C VAL A 25 6.55 -8.11 6.69
N ALA A 26 6.89 -9.02 5.77
CA ALA A 26 8.05 -9.89 5.91
C ALA A 26 9.37 -9.10 5.84
N TYR A 27 9.45 -8.08 4.98
CA TYR A 27 10.61 -7.19 4.92
C TYR A 27 10.80 -6.44 6.23
N ASP A 28 9.77 -5.78 6.74
CA ASP A 28 9.82 -5.09 8.03
C ASP A 28 10.29 -6.03 9.13
N MET A 29 9.60 -7.17 9.31
CA MET A 29 9.91 -8.15 10.35
C MET A 29 11.39 -8.56 10.34
N VAL A 30 11.93 -8.93 9.18
CA VAL A 30 13.32 -9.41 9.06
C VAL A 30 14.33 -8.29 9.22
N PHE A 31 14.11 -7.13 8.60
CA PHE A 31 15.08 -6.03 8.65
C PHE A 31 15.07 -5.32 10.00
N ARG A 32 13.91 -5.23 10.67
CA ARG A 32 13.79 -4.61 11.99
C ARG A 32 14.51 -5.42 13.07
N GLU A 33 14.64 -6.75 12.95
CA GLU A 33 15.49 -7.54 13.84
C GLU A 33 16.95 -7.08 13.84
N VAL A 34 17.44 -6.55 12.72
CA VAL A 34 18.83 -6.12 12.55
C VAL A 34 18.99 -4.60 12.76
N LEU A 35 18.02 -3.81 12.29
CA LEU A 35 18.09 -2.36 12.23
C LEU A 35 17.40 -1.66 13.40
N GLY A 36 16.48 -2.34 14.10
CA GLY A 36 15.60 -1.73 15.09
C GLY A 36 14.84 -0.53 14.50
N ASP A 37 14.71 0.53 15.28
CA ASP A 37 13.99 1.76 14.90
C ASP A 37 14.58 2.48 13.68
N LYS A 38 15.84 2.19 13.29
CA LYS A 38 16.44 2.75 12.07
C LYS A 38 15.78 2.26 10.79
N TYR A 39 15.02 1.15 10.86
CA TYR A 39 14.26 0.66 9.71
C TYR A 39 13.32 1.75 9.16
N ASP A 40 12.60 2.46 10.03
CA ASP A 40 11.62 3.47 9.63
C ASP A 40 12.27 4.63 8.84
N GLU A 41 13.51 5.01 9.21
CA GLU A 41 14.29 6.02 8.48
C GLU A 41 14.74 5.52 7.11
N ILE A 42 15.15 4.25 7.02
CA ILE A 42 15.67 3.61 5.79
C ILE A 42 14.54 3.27 4.81
N GLU A 43 13.35 2.97 5.32
CA GLU A 43 12.19 2.64 4.51
C GLU A 43 11.60 3.87 3.82
N ARG A 44 11.72 5.06 4.42
CA ARG A 44 11.15 6.30 3.86
C ARG A 44 11.59 6.60 2.42
N PRO A 45 12.89 6.49 2.03
CA PRO A 45 13.31 6.57 0.64
C PRO A 45 12.65 5.55 -0.30
N ILE A 46 12.33 4.34 0.18
CA ILE A 46 11.66 3.30 -0.61
C ILE A 46 10.25 3.78 -0.99
N TYR A 47 9.51 4.34 -0.04
CA TYR A 47 8.19 4.92 -0.33
C TYR A 47 8.25 6.14 -1.26
N VAL A 48 9.32 6.93 -1.22
CA VAL A 48 9.52 8.01 -2.19
C VAL A 48 9.66 7.46 -3.61
N GLU A 49 10.44 6.40 -3.81
CA GLU A 49 10.54 5.76 -5.14
C GLU A 49 9.22 5.09 -5.55
N ALA A 50 8.52 4.42 -4.62
CA ALA A 50 7.20 3.86 -4.89
C ALA A 50 6.20 4.95 -5.31
N GLY A 51 6.23 6.12 -4.67
CA GLY A 51 5.38 7.26 -5.02
C GLY A 51 5.65 7.80 -6.42
N LYS A 52 6.90 7.79 -6.90
CA LYS A 52 7.23 8.17 -8.28
C LYS A 52 6.63 7.19 -9.28
N GLU A 53 6.68 5.89 -8.99
CA GLU A 53 6.07 4.88 -9.84
C GLU A 53 4.54 5.01 -9.83
N MET A 54 3.93 5.25 -8.66
CA MET A 54 2.49 5.54 -8.57
C MET A 54 2.09 6.75 -9.42
N LYS A 55 2.90 7.82 -9.45
CA LYS A 55 2.66 8.96 -10.35
C LYS A 55 2.71 8.57 -11.83
N SER A 56 3.66 7.72 -12.22
CA SER A 56 3.76 7.19 -13.59
C SER A 56 2.50 6.40 -13.96
N LEU A 57 2.05 5.52 -13.07
CA LEU A 57 0.85 4.71 -13.25
C LEU A 57 -0.43 5.55 -13.30
N ALA A 58 -0.56 6.55 -12.42
CA ALA A 58 -1.66 7.50 -12.45
C ALA A 58 -1.75 8.21 -13.82
N THR A 59 -0.61 8.65 -14.34
CA THR A 59 -0.52 9.28 -15.67
C THR A 59 -0.95 8.31 -16.77
N ALA A 60 -0.46 7.06 -16.75
CA ALA A 60 -0.78 6.05 -17.74
C ALA A 60 -2.27 5.65 -17.75
N LEU A 61 -2.92 5.69 -16.59
CA LEU A 61 -4.34 5.39 -16.41
C LEU A 61 -5.25 6.63 -16.61
N GLY A 62 -4.67 7.82 -16.77
CA GLY A 62 -5.42 9.08 -16.89
C GLY A 62 -6.11 9.51 -15.59
N LEU A 63 -5.55 9.15 -14.43
CA LEU A 63 -6.07 9.57 -13.13
C LEU A 63 -5.73 11.06 -12.88
N PRO A 64 -6.66 11.86 -12.35
CA PRO A 64 -6.39 13.24 -11.94
C PRO A 64 -5.27 13.29 -10.89
N THR A 65 -4.39 14.29 -11.00
CA THR A 65 -3.30 14.53 -10.03
C THR A 65 -3.02 16.02 -9.84
N ASP A 66 -4.00 16.88 -10.14
CA ASP A 66 -3.82 18.33 -10.26
C ASP A 66 -3.78 19.04 -8.89
N ASN A 67 -4.44 18.46 -7.89
CA ASN A 67 -4.49 18.99 -6.52
C ASN A 67 -4.34 17.86 -5.48
N ALA A 68 -4.29 18.23 -4.19
CA ALA A 68 -4.05 17.26 -3.12
C ALA A 68 -5.16 16.20 -2.99
N MET A 69 -6.42 16.55 -3.26
CA MET A 69 -7.54 15.60 -3.24
C MET A 69 -7.44 14.60 -4.38
N ASP A 70 -7.17 15.09 -5.59
CA ASP A 70 -6.95 14.25 -6.77
C ASP A 70 -5.83 13.24 -6.54
N LEU A 71 -4.72 13.68 -5.93
CA LEU A 71 -3.62 12.80 -5.54
C LEU A 71 -4.06 11.72 -4.55
N GLY A 72 -4.88 12.07 -3.55
CA GLY A 72 -5.44 11.11 -2.60
C GLY A 72 -6.36 10.10 -3.28
N ASP A 73 -7.23 10.53 -4.18
CA ASP A 73 -8.15 9.64 -4.90
C ASP A 73 -7.38 8.71 -5.86
N ALA A 74 -6.37 9.24 -6.57
CA ALA A 74 -5.47 8.43 -7.39
C ALA A 74 -4.69 7.42 -6.56
N GLN A 75 -4.19 7.82 -5.38
CA GLN A 75 -3.55 6.91 -4.43
C GLN A 75 -4.51 5.81 -3.97
N SER A 76 -5.78 6.13 -3.68
CA SER A 76 -6.81 5.14 -3.34
C SER A 76 -6.89 4.05 -4.42
N VAL A 77 -7.10 4.46 -5.67
CA VAL A 77 -7.22 3.53 -6.81
C VAL A 77 -5.96 2.67 -6.96
N LEU A 78 -4.77 3.28 -6.94
CA LEU A 78 -3.51 2.57 -7.18
C LEU A 78 -3.16 1.62 -6.03
N THR A 79 -3.42 2.03 -4.79
CA THR A 79 -3.17 1.18 -3.62
C THR A 79 -4.17 0.03 -3.55
N THR A 80 -5.44 0.22 -3.95
CA THR A 80 -6.38 -0.89 -4.12
C THR A 80 -5.93 -1.84 -5.23
N ILE A 81 -5.42 -1.36 -6.36
CA ILE A 81 -4.82 -2.23 -7.41
C ILE A 81 -3.66 -3.05 -6.84
N LEU A 82 -2.78 -2.43 -6.03
CA LEU A 82 -1.60 -3.10 -5.48
C LEU A 82 -1.92 -4.08 -4.34
N TYR A 83 -2.78 -3.69 -3.41
CA TYR A 83 -3.04 -4.41 -2.16
C TYR A 83 -4.40 -5.11 -2.13
N GLY A 84 -5.16 -5.03 -3.22
CA GLY A 84 -6.47 -5.64 -3.35
C GLY A 84 -7.58 -4.84 -2.65
N PRO A 85 -8.81 -5.37 -2.68
CA PRO A 85 -9.99 -4.70 -2.13
C PRO A 85 -9.96 -4.55 -0.61
N GLU A 86 -9.05 -5.24 0.08
CA GLU A 86 -8.87 -5.08 1.53
C GLU A 86 -8.19 -3.76 1.92
N PHE A 87 -7.59 -3.05 0.95
CA PHE A 87 -7.04 -1.72 1.18
C PHE A 87 -8.08 -0.67 0.78
N GLU A 88 -8.73 -0.11 1.80
CA GLU A 88 -9.74 0.94 1.66
C GLU A 88 -9.19 2.24 2.22
N PHE A 89 -9.02 3.22 1.34
CA PHE A 89 -8.54 4.56 1.65
C PHE A 89 -9.42 5.61 0.97
N GLY A 90 -9.70 6.71 1.65
CA GLY A 90 -10.43 7.82 1.05
C GLY A 90 -10.15 9.15 1.74
N ASN A 91 -10.29 10.23 0.98
CA ASN A 91 -10.19 11.58 1.51
C ASN A 91 -11.37 11.89 2.45
N VAL A 92 -11.08 12.54 3.58
CA VAL A 92 -12.07 12.98 4.58
C VAL A 92 -12.12 14.51 4.72
N GLU A 93 -11.06 15.21 4.34
CA GLU A 93 -10.98 16.67 4.32
C GLU A 93 -10.01 17.08 3.20
N GLY A 94 -10.28 18.21 2.54
CA GLY A 94 -9.40 18.74 1.52
C GLY A 94 -9.51 20.24 1.35
N ILE A 95 -8.35 20.87 1.17
CA ILE A 95 -8.16 22.19 0.57
C ILE A 95 -7.14 22.04 -0.58
N GLU A 96 -6.95 23.07 -1.38
CA GLU A 96 -6.19 23.02 -2.65
C GLU A 96 -4.82 22.30 -2.54
N ASP A 97 -4.05 22.58 -1.49
CA ASP A 97 -2.70 22.07 -1.26
C ASP A 97 -2.59 21.01 -0.14
N ARG A 98 -3.70 20.62 0.48
CA ARG A 98 -3.72 19.66 1.59
C ARG A 98 -4.96 18.78 1.52
N ALA A 99 -4.74 17.46 1.51
CA ALA A 99 -5.77 16.47 1.71
C ALA A 99 -5.49 15.67 2.98
N VAL A 100 -6.55 15.29 3.68
CA VAL A 100 -6.49 14.35 4.80
C VAL A 100 -7.21 13.09 4.35
N GLY A 101 -6.48 11.99 4.32
CA GLY A 101 -7.02 10.68 4.02
C GLY A 101 -7.28 9.86 5.29
N LYS A 102 -8.22 8.92 5.20
CA LYS A 102 -8.47 7.91 6.22
C LYS A 102 -8.41 6.53 5.58
N VAL A 103 -7.66 5.64 6.21
CA VAL A 103 -7.65 4.20 5.90
C VAL A 103 -8.72 3.53 6.75
N THR A 104 -9.71 2.87 6.13
CA THR A 104 -10.76 2.10 6.83
C THR A 104 -10.51 0.59 6.74
N GLY A 105 -9.72 0.15 5.77
CA GLY A 105 -9.24 -1.22 5.60
C GLY A 105 -7.78 -1.20 5.19
N CYS A 106 -6.95 -2.04 5.81
CA CYS A 106 -5.51 -2.09 5.53
C CYS A 106 -5.05 -3.54 5.35
N ALA A 107 -4.79 -3.93 4.11
CA ALA A 107 -4.29 -5.26 3.78
C ALA A 107 -3.00 -5.60 4.55
N VAL A 108 -2.09 -4.63 4.72
CA VAL A 108 -0.83 -4.82 5.49
C VAL A 108 -1.13 -5.12 6.96
N LEU A 109 -2.00 -4.35 7.60
CA LEU A 109 -2.44 -4.61 8.98
C LEU A 109 -3.11 -5.98 9.12
N ASN A 110 -3.95 -6.36 8.15
CA ASN A 110 -4.56 -7.68 8.13
C ASN A 110 -3.48 -8.77 8.11
N ARG A 111 -2.45 -8.66 7.26
CA ARG A 111 -1.34 -9.61 7.21
C ARG A 111 -0.54 -9.64 8.51
N THR A 112 -0.25 -8.49 9.11
CA THR A 112 0.42 -8.39 10.41
C THR A 112 -0.34 -9.17 11.48
N ASN A 113 -1.66 -9.01 11.55
CA ASN A 113 -2.50 -9.74 12.49
C ASN A 113 -2.53 -11.26 12.20
N GLU A 114 -2.66 -11.66 10.95
CA GLU A 114 -2.64 -13.09 10.55
C GLU A 114 -1.30 -13.77 10.90
N MET A 115 -0.20 -13.04 10.84
CA MET A 115 1.14 -13.52 11.20
C MET A 115 1.40 -13.49 12.72
N GLY A 116 0.45 -12.99 13.52
CA GLY A 116 0.59 -12.90 14.98
C GLY A 116 1.61 -11.87 15.45
N LEU A 117 1.91 -10.86 14.63
CA LEU A 117 2.84 -9.78 14.95
C LEU A 117 2.10 -8.62 15.64
N ASP A 118 2.82 -7.83 16.42
CA ASP A 118 2.26 -6.58 16.99
C ASP A 118 2.10 -5.53 15.88
N PRO A 119 0.88 -5.04 15.61
CA PRO A 119 0.64 -3.97 14.64
C PRO A 119 1.50 -2.72 14.84
N LYS A 120 1.89 -2.40 16.07
CA LYS A 120 2.73 -1.24 16.37
C LYS A 120 4.15 -1.37 15.88
N VAL A 121 4.60 -2.60 15.61
CA VAL A 121 5.94 -2.90 15.13
C VAL A 121 6.02 -2.78 13.61
N VAL A 122 4.92 -3.03 12.89
CA VAL A 122 4.94 -3.15 11.41
C VAL A 122 4.16 -2.04 10.71
N CYS A 123 3.15 -1.46 11.37
CA CYS A 123 2.44 -0.33 10.79
C CYS A 123 3.16 0.96 11.16
N LEU A 124 3.61 1.71 10.15
CA LEU A 124 4.13 3.06 10.31
C LEU A 124 3.16 3.86 11.18
N SER A 125 3.62 4.24 12.37
CA SER A 125 2.92 5.20 13.19
C SER A 125 3.16 6.58 12.58
N ALA A 126 2.08 7.26 12.21
CA ALA A 126 2.18 8.66 11.82
C ALA A 126 2.64 9.45 13.05
N GLY A 127 3.90 9.92 13.02
CA GLY A 127 4.47 10.80 14.04
C GLY A 127 3.89 12.21 13.98
#